data_AF-A0A1X2IS98-F1
#
_entry.id   AF-A0A1X2IS98-F1
#
_cell.length_a   1.000
_cell.length_b   1.000
_cell.length_c   1.000
_cell.angle_alpha   90.00
_cell.angle_beta   90.00
_cell.angle_gamma   90.00
#
_symmetry.space_group_name_H-M   'P 1'
#
loop_
_entity.id
_entity.type
_entity.pdbx_description
1 polymer ?
#
loop_
_entity_poly.entity_id
_entity_poly.type
_entity_poly.pdbx_seq_one_letter_code
_entity_poly.pdbx_strand_id
1 'polypeptide(L)' 'MSLVTRPNNIIAQQRYFQAPSKSPLFLRGPRDKLFVYGTFLVLGTGLLGSLYGVTRMVRDLKD' A
#
# COMPACT_ATOMS: atom_id res chain seq x y z
N MET A 1 -16.53 -28.05 3.45
CA MET A 1 -16.75 -26.68 3.98
C MET A 1 -17.85 -26.03 3.17
N SER A 2 -18.90 -25.54 3.84
CA SER A 2 -20.05 -24.88 3.21
C SER A 2 -19.65 -23.52 2.61
N LEU A 3 -20.06 -23.24 1.36
CA LEU A 3 -19.90 -21.92 0.73
C LEU A 3 -20.70 -20.82 1.45
N VAL A 4 -21.64 -21.21 2.31
CA VAL A 4 -22.59 -20.31 2.99
C VAL A 4 -22.13 -19.99 4.42
N THR A 5 -21.28 -20.83 5.02
CA THR A 5 -20.84 -20.67 6.42
C THR A 5 -19.33 -20.50 6.49
N ARG A 6 -18.87 -19.24 6.43
CA ARG A 6 -17.45 -18.91 6.69
C ARG A 6 -17.21 -18.81 8.19
N PRO A 7 -16.05 -19.28 8.70
CA PRO A 7 -15.70 -19.10 10.10
C PRO A 7 -15.57 -17.62 10.44
N ASN A 8 -16.16 -17.21 11.57
CA ASN A 8 -16.02 -15.86 12.08
C ASN A 8 -14.67 -15.69 12.76
N ASN A 9 -13.77 -14.94 12.12
CA ASN A 9 -12.41 -14.68 12.61
C ASN A 9 -12.25 -13.29 13.25
N ILE A 10 -13.35 -12.56 13.53
CA ILE A 10 -13.29 -11.17 14.02
C ILE A 10 -12.51 -11.09 15.34
N ILE A 11 -12.79 -11.95 16.32
CA ILE A 11 -12.11 -11.93 17.62
C ILE A 11 -10.60 -12.18 17.48
N ALA A 12 -10.20 -13.06 16.56
CA ALA A 12 -8.78 -13.32 16.28
C ALA A 12 -8.10 -12.09 15.66
N GLN A 13 -8.77 -11.44 14.70
CA GLN A 13 -8.28 -10.20 14.08
C GLN A 13 -8.20 -9.05 15.10
N GLN A 14 -9.19 -8.90 15.97
CA GLN A 14 -9.18 -7.88 17.03
C GLN A 14 -7.98 -8.06 17.95
N ARG A 15 -7.75 -9.27 18.47
CA ARG A 15 -6.57 -9.58 19.29
C ARG A 15 -5.27 -9.26 18.55
N TYR A 16 -5.19 -9.63 17.28
CA TYR A 16 -4.00 -9.39 16.45
C TYR A 16 -3.73 -7.90 16.23
N PHE A 17 -4.73 -7.10 15.88
CA PHE A 17 -4.56 -5.68 15.58
C PHE A 17 -4.53 -4.79 16.83
N GLN A 18 -5.07 -5.23 17.96
CA GLN A 18 -5.09 -4.49 19.23
C GLN A 18 -3.93 -4.85 20.17
N ALA A 19 -3.19 -5.93 19.92
CA ALA A 19 -2.00 -6.24 20.73
C ALA A 19 -1.00 -5.06 20.75
N PRO A 20 -0.24 -4.85 21.83
CA PRO A 20 0.82 -3.85 21.84
C PRO A 20 1.81 -4.10 20.70
N SER A 21 2.02 -3.12 19.83
CA SER A 21 2.95 -3.22 18.72
C SER A 21 3.66 -1.90 18.48
N LYS A 22 4.90 -1.98 18.00
CA LYS A 22 5.67 -0.83 17.50
C LYS A 22 5.43 -0.59 16.00
N SER A 23 4.76 -1.52 15.31
CA SER A 23 4.44 -1.35 13.90
C SER A 23 3.25 -0.41 13.70
N PRO A 24 3.32 0.50 12.70
CA PRO A 24 2.17 1.30 12.29
C PRO A 24 1.00 0.41 11.86
N LEU A 25 -0.24 0.86 12.09
CA LEU A 25 -1.45 0.10 11.79
C LEU A 25 -1.53 -0.34 10.31
N PHE A 26 -1.14 0.53 9.39
CA PHE A 26 -1.18 0.26 7.94
C PHE A 26 -0.09 -0.70 7.44
N LEU A 27 0.85 -1.12 8.29
CA LEU A 27 1.88 -2.13 7.97
C LEU A 27 1.71 -3.41 8.82
N ARG A 28 0.60 -3.50 9.55
CA ARG A 28 0.47 -4.46 10.62
C ARG A 28 0.09 -5.84 10.11
N GLY A 29 -0.79 -5.93 9.12
CA GLY A 29 -1.18 -7.20 8.52
C GLY A 29 -0.04 -7.85 7.71
N PRO A 30 -0.07 -9.18 7.58
CA PRO A 30 0.96 -9.93 6.86
C PRO A 30 1.03 -9.59 5.37
N ARG A 31 -0.08 -9.14 4.79
CA ARG A 31 -0.18 -8.75 3.37
C ARG A 31 -0.10 -7.24 3.16
N ASP A 32 -0.25 -6.45 4.21
CA ASP A 32 -0.34 -4.99 4.11
C ASP A 32 0.92 -4.39 3.49
N LYS A 33 2.09 -4.97 3.80
CA LYS A 33 3.38 -4.56 3.21
C LYS A 33 3.37 -4.62 1.68
N LEU A 34 2.76 -5.65 1.09
CA LEU A 34 2.67 -5.78 -0.36
C LEU A 34 1.84 -4.65 -0.96
N PHE A 35 0.70 -4.33 -0.36
CA PHE A 35 -0.18 -3.27 -0.84
C PHE A 35 0.45 -1.88 -0.64
N VAL A 36 1.02 -1.62 0.52
CA VAL A 36 1.64 -0.33 0.85
C VAL A 36 2.85 -0.07 -0.06
N TYR A 37 3.76 -1.04 -0.19
CA TYR A 37 4.93 -0.88 -1.06
C TYR A 37 4.54 -0.81 -2.53
N GLY A 38 3.55 -1.59 -2.98
CA GLY A 38 3.01 -1.48 -4.33
C GLY A 38 2.44 -0.08 -4.61
N THR A 39 1.71 0.48 -3.65
CA THR A 39 1.15 1.83 -3.77
C THR A 39 2.24 2.89 -3.87
N PHE A 40 3.25 2.83 -2.99
CA PHE A 40 4.39 3.75 -3.03
C PHE A 40 5.21 3.62 -4.31
N LEU A 41 5.31 2.41 -4.88
CA LEU A 41 5.97 2.21 -6.16
C LEU A 41 5.23 2.94 -7.29
N VAL A 42 3.90 2.75 -7.39
CA VAL A 42 3.08 3.42 -8.43
C VAL A 42 3.15 4.94 -8.29
N LEU A 43 2.96 5.45 -7.06
CA LEU A 43 3.00 6.89 -6.80
C LEU A 43 4.40 7.47 -7.04
N GLY A 44 5.45 6.77 -6.61
CA GLY A 44 6.83 7.19 -6.81
C GLY A 44 7.20 7.25 -8.30
N THR A 45 6.83 6.23 -9.08
CA THR A 45 7.03 6.23 -10.53
C THR A 45 6.27 7.37 -11.21
N GLY A 46 5.00 7.60 -10.83
CA GLY A 46 4.21 8.71 -11.37
C GLY A 46 4.81 10.08 -11.05
N LEU A 47 5.28 10.28 -9.82
CA LEU A 47 5.93 11.53 -9.39
C LEU A 47 7.26 11.77 -10.13
N LEU A 48 8.10 10.75 -10.26
CA LEU A 48 9.36 10.87 -10.99
C LEU A 48 9.12 11.15 -12.47
N GLY A 49 8.15 10.47 -13.08
CA GLY A 49 7.76 10.70 -14.48
C GLY A 49 7.22 12.11 -14.72
N SER A 50 6.38 12.63 -13.83
CA SER A 50 5.85 13.99 -13.95
C SER A 50 6.93 15.06 -13.78
N LEU A 51 7.82 14.89 -12.79
CA LEU A 51 8.97 15.78 -12.60
C LEU A 51 9.89 15.75 -13.82
N TYR A 52 10.19 14.57 -14.37
CA TYR A 52 10.97 14.44 -15.59
C TYR A 52 10.32 15.19 -16.76
N GLY A 53 9.01 14.99 -16.98
CA GLY A 53 8.24 15.71 -17.99
C GLY A 53 8.33 17.23 -17.84
N VAL A 54 8.15 17.75 -16.62
CA VAL A 54 8.29 19.18 -16.32
C VAL A 54 9.70 19.69 -16.66
N THR A 55 10.76 18.95 -16.30
CA THR A 55 12.13 19.39 -16.63
C THR A 55 12.41 19.44 -18.13
N ARG A 56 11.76 18.58 -18.93
CA ARG A 56 11.84 18.64 -20.40
C ARG A 56 11.08 19.82 -20.96
N MET A 57 9.88 20.11 -20.45
CA MET A 57 9.09 21.29 -20.84
C MET A 57 9.84 22.59 -20.57
N VAL A 58 10.46 22.73 -19.39
CA VAL A 58 11.26 23.91 -19.03
C VAL A 58 12.46 24.10 -19.96
N ARG A 59 13.04 23.01 -20.46
CA ARG A 59 14.19 23.03 -21.38
C ARG A 59 13.79 23.11 -22.85
N ASP A 60 12.49 23.23 -23.14
CA ASP A 60 11.92 23.17 -24.49
C ASP A 60 12.37 21.94 -25.30
N LEU A 61 12.59 20.82 -24.59
CA LEU A 61 12.96 19.55 -25.22
C LEU A 61 11.68 18.88 -25.69
N LYS A 62 11.31 19.14 -26.95
CA LYS A 62 10.31 18.33 -27.68
C LYS A 62 10.87 16.92 -27.90
N ASP A 63 9.98 15.93 -27.96
CA ASP A 63 10.38 14.52 -28.16
C ASP A 63 11.39 14.32 -29.29
#